data_AF-A0A3D2UNP8-F1
#
_entry.id   AF-A0A3D2UNP8-F1
#
_cell.length_a   1.000
_cell.length_b   1.000
_cell.length_c   1.000
_cell.angle_alpha   90.00
_cell.angle_beta   90.00
_cell.angle_gamma   90.00
#
_symmetry.space_group_name_H-M   'P 1'
#
loop_
_entity.id
_entity.type
_entity.pdbx_description
1 polymer ?
#
loop_
_entity_poly.entity_id
_entity_poly.type
_entity_poly.pdbx_seq_one_letter_code
_entity_poly.pdbx_strand_id
1 'polypeptide(L)'
;MKIPDSVKNLIASAPLAHLTTLNADGSPQVTVVWVGIENDEFVCGHMSAYQKVKNIQKDSRVVLSMLGHGKNAIGLQEYLVVYGNA
;
A
#
# COMPACT_ATOMS: atom_id res chain seq x y z
N MET A 1 -4.20 -2.09 -15.36
CA MET A 1 -5.47 -2.74 -14.93
C MET A 1 -6.33 -1.65 -14.33
N LYS A 2 -7.64 -1.62 -14.58
CA LYS A 2 -8.50 -0.57 -13.98
C LYS A 2 -8.72 -0.87 -12.50
N ILE A 3 -8.42 0.08 -11.63
CA ILE A 3 -8.69 -0.05 -10.18
C ILE A 3 -10.22 -0.04 -9.95
N PRO A 4 -10.80 -1.00 -9.22
CA PRO A 4 -12.24 -1.04 -8.94
C PRO A 4 -12.72 0.18 -8.13
N ASP A 5 -13.96 0.60 -8.35
CA ASP A 5 -14.53 1.77 -7.65
C ASP A 5 -14.62 1.56 -6.12
N SER A 6 -14.83 0.33 -5.65
CA SER A 6 -14.77 0.00 -4.22
C SER A 6 -13.40 0.31 -3.59
N VAL A 7 -12.32 0.06 -4.33
CA VAL A 7 -10.95 0.40 -3.90
C VAL A 7 -10.73 1.91 -3.95
N LYS A 8 -11.20 2.59 -5.01
CA LYS A 8 -11.14 4.05 -5.09
C LYS A 8 -11.85 4.73 -3.92
N ASN A 9 -13.04 4.23 -3.55
CA ASN A 9 -13.80 4.72 -2.41
C ASN A 9 -13.09 4.47 -1.09
N LEU A 10 -12.43 3.32 -0.92
CA LEU A 10 -11.61 3.05 0.25
C LEU A 10 -10.43 4.03 0.34
N ILE A 11 -9.66 4.21 -0.74
CA ILE A 11 -8.52 5.13 -0.73
C ILE A 11 -8.95 6.58 -0.51
N ALA A 12 -10.11 6.99 -1.02
CA ALA A 12 -10.68 8.32 -0.79
C ALA A 12 -10.98 8.61 0.68
N SER A 13 -11.13 7.59 1.54
CA SER A 13 -11.27 7.79 2.99
C SER A 13 -9.94 8.04 3.71
N ALA A 14 -8.83 8.21 2.96
CA ALA A 14 -7.47 8.41 3.45
C ALA A 14 -6.99 7.36 4.50
N PRO A 15 -7.10 6.05 4.21
CA PRO A 15 -6.61 5.03 5.12
C PRO A 15 -5.08 5.08 5.22
N LEU A 16 -4.57 4.81 6.43
CA LEU A 16 -3.15 4.50 6.61
C LEU A 16 -2.90 3.07 6.12
N ALA A 17 -1.84 2.89 5.33
CA ALA A 17 -1.43 1.59 4.80
C ALA A 17 -0.07 1.17 5.33
N HIS A 18 0.10 -0.13 5.54
CA HIS A 18 1.40 -0.74 5.75
C HIS A 18 2.03 -1.00 4.38
N LEU A 19 3.14 -0.32 4.10
CA LEU A 19 4.00 -0.58 2.96
C LEU A 19 5.12 -1.53 3.39
N THR A 20 5.19 -2.68 2.74
CA THR A 20 6.28 -3.64 2.89
C THR A 20 7.24 -3.51 1.71
N THR A 21 8.52 -3.34 2.00
CA THR A 21 9.63 -3.32 1.04
C THR A 21 10.67 -4.38 1.43
N LEU A 22 11.69 -4.61 0.58
CA LEU A 22 12.76 -5.58 0.85
C LEU A 22 14.07 -4.88 1.20
N ASN A 23 14.67 -5.27 2.31
CA ASN A 23 16.02 -4.87 2.68
C ASN A 23 17.06 -5.51 1.76
N ALA A 24 18.31 -5.05 1.88
CA ALA A 24 19.39 -5.51 1.03
C ALA A 24 19.67 -7.02 1.11
N ASP A 25 19.35 -7.65 2.24
CA ASP A 25 19.47 -9.09 2.53
C ASP A 25 18.20 -9.89 2.20
N GLY A 26 17.17 -9.24 1.66
CA GLY A 26 15.87 -9.84 1.35
C GLY A 26 14.88 -9.89 2.50
N SER A 27 15.24 -9.45 3.71
CA SER A 27 14.29 -9.36 4.84
C SER A 27 13.24 -8.26 4.59
N PRO A 28 11.98 -8.43 5.06
CA PRO A 28 10.96 -7.42 4.88
C PRO A 28 11.18 -6.22 5.81
N GLN A 29 10.88 -5.02 5.30
CA GLN A 29 10.77 -3.80 6.08
C GLN A 29 9.35 -3.24 5.94
N VAL A 30 8.69 -2.97 7.08
CA VAL A 30 7.31 -2.45 7.11
C VAL A 30 7.30 -1.02 7.62
N THR A 31 6.53 -0.16 6.98
CA THR A 31 6.33 1.24 7.38
C THR A 31 4.90 1.69 7.08
N VAL A 32 4.37 2.64 7.84
CA VAL A 32 3.04 3.20 7.61
C VAL A 32 3.13 4.40 6.65
N VAL A 33 2.23 4.45 5.66
CA VAL A 33 2.17 5.50 4.63
C VAL A 33 0.74 5.96 4.39
N TRP A 34 0.60 7.21 3.94
CA TRP A 34 -0.59 7.68 3.24
C TRP A 34 -0.56 7.20 1.80
N VAL A 35 -1.73 6.83 1.28
CA VAL A 35 -1.91 6.30 -0.09
C VAL A 35 -2.95 7.14 -0.82
N GLY A 36 -2.72 7.36 -2.11
CA GLY A 36 -3.66 7.97 -3.05
C GLY A 36 -3.77 7.15 -4.34
N ILE A 37 -4.62 7.61 -5.25
CA ILE A 37 -4.71 7.08 -6.61
C ILE A 37 -4.56 8.23 -7.60
N GLU A 38 -3.62 8.12 -8.53
CA GLU A 38 -3.41 9.07 -9.63
C GLU A 38 -3.27 8.27 -10.94
N ASN A 39 -3.99 8.67 -11.99
CA ASN A 39 -3.94 7.99 -13.30
C ASN A 39 -4.13 6.46 -13.27
N ASP A 40 -5.03 5.97 -12.41
CA ASP A 40 -5.27 4.53 -12.15
C ASP A 40 -4.04 3.77 -11.59
N GLU A 41 -3.10 4.48 -10.96
CA GLU A 41 -1.98 3.92 -10.20
C GLU A 41 -2.05 4.29 -8.72
N PHE A 42 -1.50 3.43 -7.85
CA PHE A 42 -1.35 3.73 -6.44
C PHE A 42 -0.13 4.63 -6.23
N VAL A 43 -0.32 5.73 -5.51
CA VAL A 43 0.77 6.62 -5.10
C VAL A 43 0.86 6.66 -3.58
N CYS A 44 2.07 6.87 -3.04
CA CYS A 44 2.26 7.00 -1.59
C CYS A 44 3.15 8.19 -1.25
N GLY A 45 2.84 8.84 -0.13
CA GLY A 45 3.65 9.96 0.38
C GLY A 45 4.97 9.46 0.99
N HIS A 46 6.07 10.10 0.60
CA HIS A 46 7.36 9.95 1.26
C HIS A 46 8.07 11.29 1.42
N MET A 47 8.94 11.38 2.43
CA MET A 47 9.82 12.52 2.62
C MET A 47 11.16 12.25 1.92
N SER A 48 12.29 12.62 2.53
CA SER A 48 13.63 12.27 2.06
C SER A 48 13.79 10.77 1.79
N ALA A 49 14.93 10.38 1.19
CA ALA A 49 15.27 8.99 0.88
C ALA A 49 15.56 8.13 2.14
N TYR A 50 14.53 7.95 2.98
CA TYR A 50 14.55 7.02 4.10
C TYR A 50 14.60 5.58 3.60
N GLN A 51 14.77 4.64 4.54
CA GLN A 51 15.05 3.24 4.23
C GLN A 51 14.08 2.62 3.21
N LYS A 52 12.78 2.93 3.26
CA LYS A 52 11.79 2.41 2.31
C LYS A 52 12.08 2.83 0.85
N VAL A 53 12.51 4.07 0.64
CA VAL A 53 12.84 4.59 -0.71
C VAL A 53 14.12 3.96 -1.22
N LYS A 54 15.13 3.81 -0.34
CA LYS A 54 16.37 3.09 -0.68
C LYS A 54 16.11 1.62 -1.05
N ASN A 55 15.20 0.96 -0.31
CA ASN A 55 14.78 -0.40 -0.59
C ASN A 55 14.10 -0.49 -1.97
N ILE A 56 13.10 0.37 -2.25
CA ILE A 56 12.38 0.40 -3.53
C ILE A 56 13.32 0.65 -4.72
N GLN A 57 14.27 1.58 -4.58
CA GLN A 57 15.27 1.85 -5.63
C GLN A 57 16.17 0.65 -5.94
N LYS A 58 16.40 -0.23 -4.96
CA LYS A 58 17.19 -1.47 -5.14
C LYS A 58 16.33 -2.60 -5.68
N ASP A 59 15.11 -2.75 -5.16
CA ASP A 59 14.16 -3.80 -5.49
C ASP A 59 12.74 -3.21 -5.46
N SER A 60 12.13 -3.11 -6.64
CA SER A 60 10.84 -2.44 -6.81
C SER A 60 9.67 -3.20 -6.18
N ARG A 61 9.86 -4.47 -5.77
CA ARG A 61 8.75 -5.30 -5.27
C ARG A 61 8.22 -4.76 -3.94
N VAL A 62 6.93 -4.45 -3.93
CA VAL A 62 6.25 -3.88 -2.77
C VAL A 62 4.89 -4.51 -2.52
N VAL A 63 4.43 -4.40 -1.28
CA VAL A 63 3.06 -4.75 -0.87
C VAL A 63 2.46 -3.62 -0.04
N LEU A 64 1.23 -3.23 -0.36
CA LEU A 64 0.40 -2.39 0.50
C LEU A 64 -0.65 -3.25 1.21
N SER A 65 -0.86 -3.03 2.50
CA SER A 65 -1.93 -3.64 3.29
C SER A 65 -2.64 -2.59 4.14
N MET A 66 -3.97 -2.52 4.03
CA MET A 66 -4.78 -1.58 4.79
C MET A 66 -6.15 -2.15 5.12
N LEU A 67 -6.72 -1.71 6.24
CA LEU A 67 -8.08 -2.08 6.61
C LEU A 67 -9.09 -1.34 5.72
N GLY A 68 -10.17 -2.04 5.38
CA GLY A 68 -11.37 -1.52 4.75
C GLY A 68 -12.34 -0.94 5.78
N HIS A 69 -13.53 -0.58 5.32
CA HIS A 69 -14.61 -0.15 6.20
C HIS A 69 -15.55 -1.32 6.51
N GLY A 70 -15.86 -1.51 7.78
CA GLY A 70 -16.88 -2.47 8.20
C GLY A 70 -16.47 -3.94 8.11
N LYS A 71 -17.48 -4.80 8.13
CA LYS A 71 -17.34 -6.24 8.20
C LYS A 71 -18.14 -6.88 7.08
N ASN A 72 -17.65 -7.99 6.55
CA ASN A 72 -18.37 -8.79 5.57
C ASN A 72 -19.57 -9.54 6.20
N ALA A 73 -20.32 -10.29 5.40
CA ALA A 73 -21.55 -11.00 5.81
C ALA A 73 -21.36 -12.00 6.97
N ILE A 74 -20.14 -12.47 7.21
CA ILE A 74 -19.80 -13.39 8.31
C ILE A 74 -19.11 -12.68 9.48
N GLY A 75 -19.05 -11.34 9.47
CA GLY A 75 -18.55 -10.54 10.58
C GLY A 75 -17.03 -10.31 10.61
N LEU A 76 -16.29 -10.63 9.53
CA LEU A 76 -14.85 -10.39 9.44
C LEU A 76 -14.56 -8.98 8.90
N GLN A 77 -13.56 -8.32 9.48
CA GLN A 77 -13.09 -7.01 9.05
C GLN A 77 -12.62 -7.06 7.60
N GLU A 78 -13.15 -6.18 6.76
CA GLU A 78 -12.69 -6.06 5.37
C GLU A 78 -11.32 -5.39 5.31
N TYR A 79 -10.53 -5.74 4.30
CA TYR A 79 -9.18 -5.19 4.08
C TYR A 79 -8.79 -5.30 2.60
N LEU A 80 -7.77 -4.52 2.23
CA LEU A 80 -7.19 -4.49 0.89
C LEU A 80 -5.71 -4.85 0.99
N VAL A 81 -5.26 -5.74 0.11
CA VAL A 81 -3.85 -6.01 -0.15
C VAL A 81 -3.55 -5.77 -1.61
N VAL A 82 -2.49 -5.00 -1.89
CA VAL A 82 -2.03 -4.69 -3.24
C VAL A 82 -0.58 -5.14 -3.36
N TYR A 83 -0.31 -5.99 -4.34
CA TYR A 83 1.04 -6.40 -4.72
C TYR A 83 1.44 -5.64 -5.97
N GLY A 84 2.68 -5.16 -6.05
CA GLY A 84 3.12 -4.38 -7.20
C GLY A 84 4.61 -4.13 -7.26
N ASN A 85 4.99 -3.31 -8.24
CA ASN A 85 6.32 -2.74 -8.38
C ASN A 85 6.19 -1.22 -8.30
N ALA A 86 7.09 -0.57 -7.56
CA ALA A 86 7.17 0.89 -7.41
C ALA A 86 8.38 1.48 -8.15
#